data_AF-A0A2D5FFE6-F1
#
_entry.id   AF-A0A2D5FFE6-F1
#
_cell.length_a   1.000
_cell.length_b   1.000
_cell.length_c   1.000
_cell.angle_alpha   90.00
_cell.angle_beta   90.00
_cell.angle_gamma   90.00
#
_symmetry.space_group_name_H-M   'P 1'
#
loop_
_entity.id
_entity.type
_entity.pdbx_description
1 polymer ?
#
loop_
_entity_poly.entity_id
_entity_poly.type
_entity_poly.pdbx_seq_one_letter_code
_entity_poly.pdbx_strand_id
1 'polypeptide(L)'
;MSNEMVAQIAGAVAAAEAHTRSKAARRVMRFLLTNPGAMTHEVARACAISNVSCAAGYARPALRYQGFDIVAELPDRPVVNRFGERSQVHEWWIRPLEGQP
;
A
#
# COMPACT_ATOMS: atom_id res chain seq x y z
N MET A 1 -3.67 -10.55 -11.19
CA MET A 1 -4.85 -9.71 -10.87
C MET A 1 -5.62 -9.47 -12.16
N SER A 2 -6.95 -9.64 -12.18
CA SER A 2 -7.75 -9.40 -13.40
C SER A 2 -7.81 -7.90 -13.73
N ASN A 3 -8.07 -7.55 -14.99
CA ASN A 3 -8.26 -6.15 -15.41
C ASN A 3 -9.41 -5.46 -14.65
N GLU A 4 -10.45 -6.22 -14.32
CA GLU A 4 -11.58 -5.73 -13.54
C GLU A 4 -11.17 -5.34 -12.11
N MET A 5 -10.38 -6.17 -11.43
CA MET A 5 -9.89 -5.89 -10.07
C MET A 5 -8.98 -4.65 -10.04
N VAL A 6 -8.14 -4.47 -11.06
CA VAL A 6 -7.31 -3.26 -11.22
C VAL A 6 -8.20 -2.01 -11.30
N ALA A 7 -9.27 -2.06 -12.09
CA ALA A 7 -10.20 -0.94 -12.24
C ALA A 7 -10.96 -0.63 -10.94
N GLN A 8 -11.38 -1.67 -10.21
CA GLN A 8 -12.05 -1.51 -8.91
C GLN A 8 -11.12 -0.85 -7.87
N ILE A 9 -9.88 -1.31 -7.76
CA ILE A 9 -8.87 -0.72 -6.87
C ILE A 9 -8.60 0.73 -7.26
N ALA A 10 -8.47 1.03 -8.55
CA ALA A 10 -8.27 2.41 -9.03
C ALA A 10 -9.44 3.33 -8.65
N GLY A 11 -10.68 2.85 -8.80
CA GLY A 11 -11.88 3.57 -8.36
C GLY A 11 -11.89 3.82 -6.84
N ALA A 12 -11.56 2.80 -6.05
CA ALA A 12 -11.48 2.91 -4.60
C ALA A 12 -10.39 3.90 -4.14
N VAL A 13 -9.22 3.91 -4.80
CA VAL A 13 -8.16 4.87 -4.52
C VAL A 13 -8.61 6.29 -4.84
N ALA A 14 -9.24 6.52 -6.00
CA ALA A 14 -9.76 7.84 -6.37
C ALA A 14 -10.78 8.37 -5.33
N ALA A 15 -11.68 7.50 -4.87
CA ALA A 15 -12.64 7.84 -3.81
C ALA A 15 -11.94 8.09 -2.47
N ALA A 16 -10.99 7.25 -2.07
CA ALA A 16 -10.26 7.40 -0.80
C ALA A 16 -9.41 8.68 -0.74
N GLU A 17 -8.82 9.09 -1.86
CA GLU A 17 -8.04 10.33 -1.96
C GLU A 17 -8.85 11.59 -1.64
N ALA A 18 -10.11 11.62 -2.06
CA ALA A 18 -11.02 12.72 -1.77
C ALA A 18 -11.28 12.88 -0.26
N HIS A 19 -11.17 11.78 0.52
CA HIS A 19 -11.49 11.74 1.94
C HIS A 19 -10.26 11.92 2.85
N THR A 20 -9.05 11.58 2.40
CA THR A 20 -7.84 11.75 3.22
C THR A 20 -7.22 13.14 3.04
N ARG A 21 -6.86 13.80 4.15
CA ARG A 21 -6.11 15.07 4.15
C ARG A 21 -4.59 14.86 4.05
N SER A 22 -4.11 13.64 4.25
CA SER A 22 -2.67 13.34 4.25
C SER A 22 -2.12 13.26 2.83
N LYS A 23 -1.27 14.22 2.45
CA LYS A 23 -0.56 14.20 1.16
C LYS A 23 0.32 12.95 1.02
N ALA A 24 0.89 12.47 2.14
CA ALA A 24 1.68 11.24 2.17
C ALA A 24 0.81 10.01 1.83
N ALA A 25 -0.36 9.89 2.46
CA ALA A 25 -1.31 8.81 2.17
C ALA A 25 -1.71 8.77 0.69
N ARG A 26 -2.02 9.95 0.11
CA ARG A 26 -2.36 10.05 -1.31
C ARG A 26 -1.23 9.54 -2.21
N ARG A 27 0.03 9.95 -1.95
CA ARG A 27 1.17 9.48 -2.75
C ARG A 27 1.35 7.97 -2.65
N VAL A 28 1.22 7.39 -1.44
CA VAL A 28 1.33 5.94 -1.25
C VAL A 28 0.24 5.20 -2.02
N MET A 29 -1.02 5.61 -1.90
CA MET A 29 -2.12 4.96 -2.63
C MET A 29 -1.90 4.98 -4.15
N ARG A 30 -1.51 6.14 -4.72
CA ARG A 30 -1.22 6.26 -6.16
C ARG A 30 -0.05 5.38 -6.60
N PHE A 31 1.02 5.38 -5.81
CA PHE A 31 2.22 4.61 -6.14
C PHE A 31 1.92 3.11 -6.19
N LEU A 32 1.13 2.61 -5.24
CA LEU A 32 0.79 1.19 -5.17
C LEU A 32 -0.21 0.74 -6.24
N LEU A 33 -0.93 1.65 -6.93
CA LEU A 33 -1.76 1.29 -8.09
C LEU A 33 -0.94 0.72 -9.24
N THR A 34 0.27 1.25 -9.46
CA THR A 34 1.15 0.84 -10.56
C THR A 34 2.34 0.01 -10.10
N ASN A 35 2.57 -0.08 -8.79
CA ASN A 35 3.66 -0.85 -8.17
C ASN A 35 3.14 -1.75 -7.04
N PRO A 36 2.19 -2.67 -7.31
CA PRO A 36 1.74 -3.62 -6.31
C PRO A 36 2.89 -4.53 -5.89
N GLY A 37 3.06 -4.75 -4.59
CA GLY A 37 4.17 -5.53 -4.04
C GLY A 37 5.47 -4.76 -3.88
N ALA A 38 5.49 -3.44 -4.08
CA ALA A 38 6.68 -2.65 -3.84
C ALA A 38 7.17 -2.77 -2.38
N MET A 39 8.48 -2.83 -2.21
CA MET A 39 9.11 -2.94 -0.90
C MET A 39 9.01 -1.62 -0.13
N THR A 40 8.99 -1.68 1.22
CA THR A 40 8.91 -0.49 2.08
C THR A 40 9.89 0.63 1.68
N HIS A 41 11.12 0.29 1.30
CA HIS A 41 12.14 1.28 0.93
C HIS A 41 11.86 1.93 -0.44
N GLU A 42 11.28 1.20 -1.38
CA GLU A 42 10.87 1.72 -2.69
C GLU A 42 9.70 2.69 -2.53
N VAL A 43 8.69 2.30 -1.73
CA VAL A 43 7.55 3.16 -1.39
C VAL A 43 8.03 4.43 -0.69
N ALA A 44 8.89 4.30 0.32
CA ALA A 44 9.43 5.43 1.08
C ALA A 44 10.17 6.42 0.17
N ARG A 45 11.03 5.91 -0.72
CA ARG A 45 11.79 6.71 -1.67
C ARG A 45 10.89 7.39 -2.70
N ALA A 46 10.05 6.64 -3.39
CA ALA A 46 9.20 7.16 -4.46
C ALA A 46 8.15 8.15 -3.93
N CYS A 47 7.62 7.93 -2.73
CA CYS A 47 6.64 8.80 -2.11
C CYS A 47 7.27 9.93 -1.28
N ALA A 48 8.60 10.01 -1.16
CA ALA A 48 9.31 10.97 -0.30
C ALA A 48 8.71 11.03 1.11
N ILE A 49 8.70 9.88 1.81
CA ILE A 49 8.20 9.74 3.18
C ILE A 49 9.17 8.92 4.03
N SER A 50 9.26 9.24 5.32
CA SER A 50 10.11 8.51 6.27
C SER A 50 9.42 7.31 6.92
N ASN A 51 8.08 7.27 6.91
CA ASN A 51 7.31 6.22 7.58
C ASN A 51 6.11 5.78 6.72
N VAL A 52 6.27 4.66 6.02
CA VAL A 52 5.23 4.08 5.16
C VAL A 52 4.03 3.61 5.97
N SER A 53 4.24 2.96 7.12
CA SER A 53 3.17 2.45 7.97
C SER A 53 2.26 3.56 8.51
N CYS A 54 2.83 4.70 8.89
CA CYS A 54 2.07 5.87 9.31
C CYS A 54 1.25 6.45 8.15
N ALA A 55 1.85 6.61 6.97
CA ALA A 55 1.14 7.06 5.77
C ALA A 55 0.01 6.11 5.35
N ALA A 56 0.25 4.80 5.40
CA ALA A 56 -0.74 3.77 5.16
C ALA A 56 -1.87 3.84 6.20
N GLY A 57 -1.56 4.04 7.48
CA GLY A 57 -2.54 4.23 8.55
C GLY A 57 -3.53 5.36 8.27
N TYR A 58 -3.09 6.46 7.64
CA TYR A 58 -3.98 7.55 7.21
C TYR A 58 -4.79 7.25 5.94
N ALA A 59 -4.38 6.27 5.13
CA ALA A 59 -5.12 5.81 3.96
C ALA A 59 -6.20 4.78 4.33
N ARG A 60 -5.91 3.90 5.30
CA ARG A 60 -6.75 2.75 5.69
C ARG A 60 -8.22 3.09 5.89
N PRO A 61 -8.62 4.09 6.72
CA PRO A 61 -10.05 4.32 6.97
C PRO A 61 -10.84 4.60 5.68
N ALA A 62 -10.26 5.39 4.78
CA ALA A 62 -10.90 5.78 3.52
C ALA A 62 -10.94 4.62 2.52
N LEU A 63 -9.87 3.82 2.41
CA LEU A 63 -9.86 2.61 1.57
C LEU A 63 -10.85 1.55 2.09
N ARG A 64 -10.88 1.33 3.41
CA ARG A 64 -11.76 0.33 4.04
C ARG A 64 -13.23 0.66 3.85
N TYR A 65 -13.57 1.95 3.87
CA TYR A 65 -14.91 2.41 3.51
C TYR A 65 -15.30 2.07 2.07
N GLN A 66 -14.33 1.89 1.17
CA GLN A 66 -14.53 1.46 -0.22
C GLN A 66 -14.41 -0.07 -0.40
N GLY A 67 -14.27 -0.85 0.67
CA GLY A 67 -14.12 -2.31 0.59
C GLY A 67 -12.69 -2.80 0.29
N PHE A 68 -11.67 -1.95 0.46
CA PHE A 68 -10.26 -2.30 0.23
C PHE A 68 -9.40 -2.00 1.46
N ASP A 69 -8.25 -2.67 1.60
CA ASP A 69 -7.24 -2.31 2.59
C ASP A 69 -5.87 -2.10 1.92
N ILE A 70 -5.02 -1.34 2.60
CA ILE A 70 -3.58 -1.29 2.31
C ILE A 70 -2.87 -2.22 3.28
N VAL A 71 -2.23 -3.26 2.77
CA VAL A 71 -1.61 -4.32 3.58
C VAL A 71 -0.10 -4.34 3.40
N ALA A 72 0.58 -4.81 4.43
CA ALA A 72 2.03 -5.01 4.44
C ALA A 72 2.29 -6.45 4.84
N GLU A 73 3.07 -7.16 4.03
CA GLU A 73 3.38 -8.58 4.22
C GLU A 73 4.89 -8.78 4.13
N LEU A 74 5.43 -9.79 4.82
CA LEU A 74 6.80 -10.19 4.58
C LEU A 74 6.91 -10.82 3.18
N PRO A 75 7.96 -10.50 2.40
CA PRO A 75 8.15 -11.10 1.10
C PRO A 75 8.37 -12.61 1.22
N ASP A 76 7.88 -13.39 0.25
CA ASP A 76 8.05 -14.85 0.19
C ASP A 76 9.52 -15.26 0.25
N ARG A 77 10.39 -14.45 -0.37
CA ARG A 77 11.84 -14.60 -0.28
C ARG A 77 12.37 -13.56 0.70
N PRO A 78 12.93 -13.97 1.86
CA PRO A 78 13.50 -13.04 2.81
C PRO A 78 14.57 -12.17 2.18
N VAL A 79 14.44 -10.85 2.31
CA VAL A 79 15.48 -9.93 1.89
C VAL A 79 16.59 -9.94 2.93
N VAL A 80 17.82 -10.17 2.49
CA VAL A 80 19.00 -10.14 3.36
C VAL A 80 19.62 -8.75 3.31
N ASN A 81 19.92 -8.17 4.47
CA ASN A 81 20.54 -6.86 4.57
C ASN A 81 22.06 -6.94 4.29
N ARG A 82 22.74 -5.79 4.23
CA ARG A 82 24.20 -5.72 3.98
C ARG A 82 25.07 -6.38 5.06
N PHE A 83 24.50 -6.70 6.21
CA PHE A 83 25.17 -7.38 7.32
C PHE A 83 24.92 -8.90 7.31
N GLY A 84 24.22 -9.43 6.30
CA GLY A 84 23.92 -10.86 6.19
C GLY A 84 22.70 -11.30 7.01
N GLU A 85 21.92 -10.36 7.56
CA GLU A 85 20.78 -10.66 8.42
C GLU A 85 19.47 -10.58 7.64
N ARG A 86 18.45 -11.33 8.08
CA ARG A 86 17.10 -11.21 7.51
C ARG A 86 16.52 -9.84 7.84
N SER A 87 16.12 -9.11 6.81
CA SER A 87 15.46 -7.82 6.92
C SER A 87 13.98 -7.99 7.25
N GLN A 88 13.44 -7.06 8.05
CA GLN A 88 12.02 -6.91 8.36
C GLN A 88 11.32 -5.99 7.34
N VAL A 89 11.85 -5.90 6.12
CA VAL A 89 11.23 -5.12 5.04
C VAL A 89 9.98 -5.83 4.54
N HIS A 90 8.92 -5.08 4.29
CA HIS A 90 7.63 -5.62 3.86
C HIS A 90 7.36 -5.24 2.40
N GLU A 91 6.59 -6.06 1.72
CA GLU A 91 5.90 -5.72 0.47
C GLU A 91 4.56 -5.07 0.78
N TRP A 92 4.19 -4.08 -0.04
CA TRP A 92 2.98 -3.31 0.15
C TRP A 92 1.98 -3.51 -0.98
N TRP A 93 0.72 -3.71 -0.62
CA TRP A 93 -0.35 -4.00 -1.56
C TRP A 93 -1.63 -3.24 -1.19
N ILE A 94 -2.46 -2.95 -2.19
CA ILE A 94 -3.87 -2.63 -1.98
C ILE A 94 -4.67 -3.86 -2.40
N ARG A 95 -5.50 -4.38 -1.51
CA ARG A 95 -6.27 -5.62 -1.73
C ARG A 95 -7.71 -5.46 -1.27
N PRO A 96 -8.66 -6.26 -1.80
CA PRO A 96 -9.99 -6.33 -1.22
C PRO A 96 -9.93 -6.62 0.27
N LEU A 97 -10.87 -6.06 1.03
CA LEU A 97 -11.02 -6.40 2.44
C LEU A 97 -11.44 -7.87 2.54
N GLU A 98 -10.62 -8.73 3.15
CA GLU A 98 -11.07 -10.10 3.45
C GLU A 98 -12.21 -10.03 4.48
N GLY A 99 -13.37 -10.63 4.13
CA GLY A 99 -14.50 -10.78 5.05
C GLY A 99 -15.53 -9.64 5.08
N GLN A 100 -15.71 -8.88 4.00
CA GLN A 100 -17.02 -8.24 3.76
C GLN A 100 -17.93 -9.18 2.97
N PRO A 101 -19.24 -9.23 3.30
CA PRO A 101 -20.20 -10.17 2.70
C PRO A 101 -20.33 -9.99 1.18
#